data_AF-A0A8S3E7E9-F1
#
_entry.id   AF-A0A8S3E7E9-F1
#
_cell.length_a   1.000
_cell.length_b   1.000
_cell.length_c   1.000
_cell.angle_alpha   90.00
_cell.angle_beta   90.00
_cell.angle_gamma   90.00
#
_symmetry.space_group_name_H-M   'P 1'
#
loop_
_entity.id
_entity.type
_entity.pdbx_description
1 polymer ?
#
loop_
_entity_poly.entity_id
_entity_poly.type
_entity_poly.pdbx_seq_one_letter_code
_entity_poly.pdbx_strand_id
1 'polypeptide(L)'
;MPASLITFVMHLVAVYFVPNPSFDHVIAASSSSWLQEHVSDMFQNICHYIPGLSRLLLPRINPFALLGWCDLAIVLSDLFLLRMSYGNFVDTLASLLIAFMTFGTMVPMAIYSGKILLQTTPSHMIGQLDKCLHEASRLDGVLELRNEHFWALSFGTLVGSLHVRCR
;
A
#
# COMPACT_ATOMS: atom_id res chain seq x y z
N MET A 1 4.41 25.79 -15.30
CA MET A 1 5.49 25.84 -14.29
C MET A 1 4.96 26.14 -12.88
N PRO A 2 4.29 27.27 -12.58
CA PRO A 2 3.87 27.55 -11.20
C PRO A 2 2.78 26.59 -10.70
N ALA A 3 1.80 26.25 -11.54
CA ALA A 3 0.69 25.38 -11.14
C ALA A 3 1.13 23.95 -10.76
N SER A 4 2.02 23.32 -11.54
CA SER A 4 2.49 21.95 -11.25
C SER A 4 3.29 21.86 -9.96
N LEU A 5 4.12 22.87 -9.67
CA LEU A 5 4.85 22.98 -8.40
C LEU A 5 3.90 23.15 -7.21
N ILE A 6 2.87 24.00 -7.34
CA ILE A 6 1.86 24.18 -6.30
C ILE A 6 1.12 22.87 -6.04
N THR A 7 0.67 22.17 -7.09
CA THR A 7 -0.01 20.87 -6.96
C THR A 7 0.88 19.85 -6.26
N PHE A 8 2.16 19.76 -6.64
CA PHE A 8 3.11 18.85 -6.00
C PHE A 8 3.31 19.17 -4.52
N VAL A 9 3.52 20.45 -4.17
CA VAL A 9 3.66 20.88 -2.76
C VAL A 9 2.39 20.55 -1.97
N MET A 10 1.21 20.86 -2.52
CA MET A 10 -0.06 20.54 -1.86
C MET A 10 -0.25 19.03 -1.68
N HIS A 11 0.15 18.23 -2.67
CA HIS A 11 0.12 16.76 -2.58
C HIS A 11 1.06 16.25 -1.48
N LEU A 12 2.29 16.74 -1.41
CA LEU A 12 3.22 16.36 -0.33
C LEU A 12 2.69 16.79 1.05
N VAL A 13 2.11 17.99 1.14
CA VAL A 13 1.49 18.45 2.38
C VAL A 13 0.33 17.52 2.77
N ALA A 14 -0.53 17.16 1.83
CA ALA A 14 -1.64 16.23 2.07
C ALA A 14 -1.14 14.86 2.53
N VAL A 15 -0.07 14.32 1.92
CA VAL A 15 0.44 12.99 2.25
C VAL A 15 1.15 12.96 3.61
N TYR A 16 1.91 14.00 3.99
CA TYR A 16 2.74 13.96 5.20
C TYR A 16 2.13 14.69 6.40
N PHE A 17 1.31 15.73 6.19
CA PHE A 17 0.81 16.57 7.27
C PHE A 17 -0.66 16.32 7.60
N VAL A 18 -1.41 15.59 6.75
CA VAL A 18 -2.79 15.19 7.06
C VAL A 18 -2.76 13.78 7.65
N PRO A 19 -2.98 13.63 8.97
CA PRO A 19 -2.95 12.32 9.59
C PRO A 19 -4.13 11.48 9.09
N ASN A 20 -3.85 10.29 8.57
CA ASN A 20 -4.89 9.34 8.18
C ASN A 20 -4.51 7.91 8.56
N PRO A 21 -4.91 7.44 9.76
CA PRO A 21 -4.50 6.13 10.28
C PRO A 21 -4.99 4.97 9.42
N SER A 22 -6.11 5.14 8.71
CA SER A 22 -6.64 4.14 7.79
C SER A 22 -5.74 3.94 6.58
N PHE A 23 -5.32 5.03 5.91
CA PHE A 23 -4.40 4.93 4.78
C PHE A 23 -3.03 4.42 5.21
N ASP A 24 -2.51 4.89 6.35
CA ASP A 24 -1.21 4.43 6.85
C ASP A 24 -1.22 2.92 7.10
N HIS A 25 -2.32 2.39 7.66
CA HIS A 25 -2.47 0.96 7.84
C HIS A 25 -2.61 0.21 6.51
N VAL A 26 -3.37 0.73 5.54
CA VAL A 26 -3.48 0.10 4.21
C VAL A 26 -2.14 0.06 3.52
N ILE A 27 -1.40 1.17 3.49
CA ILE A 27 -0.05 1.27 2.93
C ILE A 27 0.88 0.29 3.64
N ALA A 28 0.73 0.13 4.95
CA ALA A 28 1.53 -0.77 5.75
C ALA A 28 1.17 -2.26 5.58
N ALA A 29 -0.05 -2.59 5.17
CA ALA A 29 -0.51 -3.97 5.07
C ALA A 29 -0.68 -4.47 3.63
N SER A 30 -0.82 -3.57 2.65
CA SER A 30 -0.86 -3.93 1.23
C SER A 30 0.52 -4.40 0.76
N SER A 31 0.51 -5.28 -0.25
CA SER A 31 1.72 -5.60 -0.99
C SER A 31 2.29 -4.32 -1.61
N SER A 32 3.61 -4.26 -1.73
CA SER A 32 4.29 -3.17 -2.44
C SER A 32 3.70 -3.04 -3.84
N SER A 33 3.52 -1.80 -4.31
CA SER A 33 3.17 -1.59 -5.71
C SER A 33 4.37 -1.89 -6.60
N TRP A 34 4.11 -2.24 -7.87
CA TRP A 34 5.16 -2.47 -8.87
C TRP A 34 6.15 -1.29 -8.95
N LEU A 35 5.66 -0.05 -8.77
CA LEU A 35 6.50 1.14 -8.71
C LEU A 35 7.41 1.19 -7.48
N GLN A 36 6.88 0.81 -6.30
CA GLN A 36 7.68 0.76 -5.08
C GLN A 36 8.78 -0.30 -5.19
N GLU A 37 8.49 -1.44 -5.82
CA GLU A 37 9.48 -2.50 -6.06
C GLU A 37 10.59 -2.01 -6.99
N HIS A 38 10.23 -1.45 -8.16
CA HIS A 38 11.23 -0.98 -9.13
C HIS A 38 12.12 0.14 -8.57
N VAL A 39 11.52 1.06 -7.81
CA VAL A 39 12.26 2.15 -7.17
C VAL A 39 13.13 1.63 -6.03
N SER A 40 12.66 0.66 -5.25
CA SER A 40 13.47 -0.03 -4.23
C SER A 40 14.68 -0.72 -4.88
N ASP A 41 14.50 -1.42 -6.00
CA ASP A 41 15.59 -2.08 -6.73
C ASP A 41 16.63 -1.08 -7.24
N MET A 42 16.17 0.03 -7.83
CA MET A 42 17.04 1.13 -8.25
C MET A 42 17.83 1.69 -7.06
N PHE A 43 17.18 1.90 -5.92
CA PHE A 43 17.85 2.39 -4.72
C PHE A 43 18.81 1.37 -4.13
N GLN A 44 18.53 0.07 -4.19
CA GLN A 44 19.48 -0.97 -3.78
C GLN A 44 20.73 -0.96 -4.66
N ASN A 45 20.56 -0.82 -5.98
CA ASN A 45 21.69 -0.67 -6.91
C ASN A 45 22.53 0.58 -6.60
N ILE A 46 21.89 1.70 -6.26
CA ILE A 46 22.58 2.94 -5.84
C ILE A 46 23.27 2.76 -4.47
N CYS A 47 22.62 2.08 -3.53
CA CYS A 47 23.17 1.83 -2.19
C CYS A 47 24.36 0.86 -2.22
N HIS A 48 24.47 0.01 -3.24
CA HIS A 48 25.69 -0.79 -3.46
C HIS A 48 26.90 0.11 -3.71
N TYR A 49 26.71 1.24 -4.38
CA TYR A 49 27.76 2.22 -4.63
C TYR A 49 28.03 3.13 -3.41
N ILE A 50 26.99 3.45 -2.62
CA ILE A 50 27.07 4.30 -1.42
C ILE A 50 26.40 3.59 -0.23
N PRO A 51 27.14 2.80 0.57
CA PRO A 51 26.55 1.90 1.57
C PRO A 51 25.83 2.62 2.72
N GLY A 52 26.18 3.87 3.00
CA GLY A 52 25.55 4.70 4.04
C GLY A 52 24.13 5.16 3.71
N LEU A 53 23.70 5.07 2.45
CA LEU A 53 22.43 5.60 1.98
C LEU A 53 21.25 4.62 2.18
N SER A 54 21.56 3.34 2.40
CA SER A 54 20.59 2.26 2.62
C SER A 54 19.64 2.53 3.78
N ARG A 55 20.15 3.02 4.92
CA ARG A 55 19.33 3.33 6.10
C ARG A 55 18.39 4.52 5.92
N LEU A 56 18.68 5.40 4.95
CA LEU A 56 17.89 6.61 4.69
C LEU A 56 16.88 6.40 3.55
N LEU A 57 17.20 5.60 2.54
CA LEU A 57 16.36 5.37 1.35
C LEU A 57 15.47 4.12 1.41
N LEU A 58 15.82 3.11 2.23
CA LEU A 58 15.02 1.88 2.37
C LEU A 58 13.86 1.92 3.39
N PRO A 59 13.63 2.95 4.25
CA PRO A 59 12.41 2.94 5.06
C PRO A 59 11.22 3.10 4.10
N ARG A 60 10.38 2.06 4.09
CA ARG A 60 9.18 1.86 3.27
C ARG A 60 8.60 3.17 2.71
N ILE A 61 8.97 3.48 1.47
CA ILE A 61 8.59 4.73 0.81
C ILE A 61 7.07 4.76 0.65
N ASN A 62 6.43 5.84 1.11
CA ASN A 62 4.98 6.01 0.95
C ASN A 62 4.63 6.00 -0.56
N PRO A 63 3.74 5.09 -1.02
CA PRO A 63 3.43 4.94 -2.44
C PRO A 63 2.82 6.21 -3.03
N PHE A 64 2.06 6.98 -2.25
CA PHE A 64 1.47 8.23 -2.71
C PHE A 64 2.51 9.35 -2.84
N ALA A 65 3.49 9.40 -1.94
CA ALA A 65 4.60 10.34 -2.07
C ALA A 65 5.47 10.01 -3.30
N LEU A 66 5.70 8.71 -3.54
CA LEU A 66 6.45 8.24 -4.70
C LEU A 66 5.75 8.60 -6.01
N LEU A 67 4.43 8.36 -6.10
CA LEU A 67 3.62 8.80 -7.22
C LEU A 67 3.77 10.31 -7.45
N GLY A 68 3.70 11.13 -6.40
CA GLY A 68 3.85 12.58 -6.52
C GLY A 68 5.20 13.01 -7.11
N TRP A 69 6.30 12.36 -6.72
CA TRP A 69 7.62 12.63 -7.30
C TRP A 69 7.71 12.22 -8.77
N CYS A 70 7.17 11.05 -9.12
CA CYS A 70 7.14 10.58 -10.50
C CYS A 70 6.25 11.47 -11.39
N ASP A 71 5.06 11.84 -10.91
CA ASP A 71 4.12 12.70 -11.64
C ASP A 71 4.73 14.07 -11.92
N LEU A 72 5.42 14.66 -10.93
CA LEU A 72 6.16 15.91 -11.13
C LEU A 72 7.23 15.75 -12.21
N ALA A 73 8.02 14.67 -12.18
CA ALA A 73 9.06 14.42 -13.17
C ALA A 73 8.48 14.27 -14.59
N ILE A 74 7.38 13.54 -14.74
CA ILE A 74 6.70 13.36 -16.02
C ILE A 74 6.17 14.70 -16.54
N VAL A 75 5.46 15.47 -15.72
CA VAL A 75 4.90 16.78 -16.13
C VAL A 75 6.00 17.78 -16.48
N LEU A 76 7.12 17.79 -15.76
CA LEU A 76 8.26 18.65 -16.11
C LEU A 76 8.91 18.22 -17.42
N SER A 77 9.04 16.92 -17.66
CA SER A 77 9.60 16.38 -18.90
C SER A 77 8.69 16.68 -20.11
N ASP A 78 7.38 16.55 -19.95
CA ASP A 78 6.40 16.86 -20.98
C ASP A 78 6.43 18.34 -21.37
N LEU A 79 6.43 19.24 -20.38
CA LEU A 79 6.57 20.69 -20.59
C LEU A 79 7.88 21.06 -21.30
N PHE A 80 8.97 20.35 -21.02
CA PHE A 80 10.25 20.54 -21.69
C PHE A 80 10.19 20.09 -23.16
N LEU A 81 9.62 18.92 -23.43
CA LEU A 81 9.49 18.36 -24.78
C LEU A 81 8.53 19.16 -25.67
N LEU A 82 7.41 19.63 -25.11
CA LEU A 82 6.49 20.55 -25.79
C LEU A 82 7.19 21.86 -26.18
N ARG A 83 8.06 22.39 -25.31
CA ARG A 83 8.86 23.59 -25.61
C ARG A 83 9.87 23.36 -26.74
N MET A 84 10.34 22.12 -26.90
CA MET A 84 11.20 21.70 -28.02
C MET A 84 10.40 21.37 -29.30
N SER A 85 9.09 21.67 -29.34
CA SER A 85 8.21 21.49 -30.50
C SER A 85 8.02 20.03 -30.94
N TYR A 86 8.06 19.07 -30.01
CA TYR A 86 7.82 17.64 -30.31
C TYR A 86 6.34 17.27 -30.60
N GLY A 87 5.43 18.24 -30.69
CA GLY A 87 4.03 18.03 -31.02
C GLY A 87 3.20 17.46 -29.87
N ASN A 88 1.87 17.52 -30.02
CA ASN A 88 0.92 17.22 -28.94
C ASN A 88 0.79 15.72 -28.61
N PHE A 89 1.45 14.84 -29.37
CA PHE A 89 1.45 13.40 -29.08
C PHE A 89 2.18 13.08 -27.76
N VAL A 90 3.16 13.89 -27.38
CA VAL A 90 3.93 13.71 -26.15
C VAL A 90 3.05 13.85 -24.90
N ASP A 91 2.13 14.82 -24.90
CA ASP A 91 1.18 15.05 -23.78
C ASP A 91 0.21 13.86 -23.61
N THR A 92 -0.28 13.29 -24.72
CA THR A 92 -1.10 12.07 -24.69
C THR A 92 -0.32 10.88 -24.12
N LEU A 93 0.96 10.76 -24.46
CA LEU A 93 1.80 9.68 -23.92
C LEU A 93 2.09 9.89 -22.42
N ALA A 94 2.40 11.12 -22.01
CA ALA A 94 2.66 11.47 -20.62
C ALA A 94 1.45 11.21 -19.73
N SER A 95 0.25 11.61 -20.15
CA SER A 95 -0.99 11.35 -19.44
C SER A 95 -1.32 9.85 -19.33
N LEU A 96 -1.07 9.07 -20.39
CA LEU A 96 -1.23 7.62 -20.36
C LEU A 96 -0.28 6.95 -19.36
N LEU A 97 0.97 7.40 -19.31
CA LEU A 97 1.97 6.90 -18.35
C LEU A 97 1.54 7.17 -16.90
N ILE A 98 1.11 8.41 -16.60
CA ILE A 98 0.59 8.79 -15.28
C ILE A 98 -0.61 7.92 -14.90
N ALA A 99 -1.53 7.67 -15.84
CA ALA A 99 -2.70 6.84 -15.60
C ALA A 99 -2.32 5.39 -15.24
N PHE A 100 -1.39 4.78 -15.98
CA PHE A 100 -0.91 3.43 -15.67
C PHE A 100 -0.20 3.36 -14.32
N MET A 101 0.64 4.35 -14.00
CA MET A 101 1.36 4.43 -12.73
C MET A 101 0.40 4.55 -11.54
N THR A 102 -0.61 5.41 -11.68
CA THR A 102 -1.66 5.60 -10.66
C THR A 102 -2.45 4.31 -10.47
N PHE A 103 -2.89 3.67 -11.57
CA PHE A 103 -3.65 2.43 -11.52
C PHE A 103 -2.84 1.30 -10.86
N GLY A 104 -1.59 1.10 -11.29
CA GLY A 104 -0.71 0.07 -10.74
C GLY A 104 -0.44 0.25 -9.24
N THR A 105 -0.46 1.49 -8.74
CA THR A 105 -0.31 1.77 -7.32
C THR A 105 -1.60 1.57 -6.53
N MET A 106 -2.76 1.92 -7.09
CA MET A 106 -4.04 1.77 -6.40
C MET A 106 -4.54 0.32 -6.35
N VAL A 107 -4.23 -0.52 -7.35
CA VAL A 107 -4.67 -1.93 -7.40
C VAL A 107 -4.35 -2.73 -6.12
N PRO A 108 -3.10 -2.80 -5.62
CA PRO A 108 -2.80 -3.57 -4.41
C PRO A 108 -3.52 -3.04 -3.18
N MET A 109 -3.69 -1.72 -3.06
CA MET A 109 -4.44 -1.09 -1.96
C MET A 109 -5.95 -1.36 -2.06
N ALA A 110 -6.50 -1.37 -3.27
CA ALA A 110 -7.89 -1.70 -3.54
C ALA A 110 -8.18 -3.18 -3.23
N ILE A 111 -7.30 -4.09 -3.61
CA ILE A 111 -7.43 -5.53 -3.28
C ILE A 111 -7.39 -5.73 -1.76
N TYR A 112 -6.45 -5.10 -1.05
CA TYR A 112 -6.37 -5.20 0.41
C TYR A 112 -7.63 -4.65 1.09
N SER A 113 -8.09 -3.48 0.66
CA SER A 113 -9.33 -2.87 1.20
C SER A 113 -10.56 -3.74 0.87
N GLY A 114 -10.61 -4.31 -0.34
CA GLY A 114 -11.65 -5.24 -0.76
C GLY A 114 -11.69 -6.52 0.09
N LYS A 115 -10.53 -7.04 0.51
CA LYS A 115 -10.46 -8.18 1.44
C LYS A 115 -11.09 -7.88 2.80
N ILE A 116 -10.94 -6.66 3.32
CA ILE A 116 -11.58 -6.22 4.56
C ILE A 116 -13.10 -6.12 4.34
N LEU A 117 -13.54 -5.51 3.23
CA LEU A 117 -14.97 -5.37 2.91
C LEU A 117 -15.68 -6.71 2.72
N LEU A 118 -14.99 -7.70 2.14
CA LEU A 118 -15.48 -9.06 2.00
C LEU A 118 -15.39 -9.89 3.29
N GLN A 119 -15.00 -9.27 4.41
CA GLN A 119 -14.88 -9.93 5.71
C GLN A 119 -14.01 -11.19 5.61
N THR A 120 -12.91 -11.11 4.86
CA THR A 120 -11.99 -12.24 4.75
C THR A 120 -11.11 -12.34 6.00
N THR A 121 -10.73 -13.57 6.35
CA THR A 121 -9.75 -13.82 7.40
C THR A 121 -8.35 -13.44 6.89
N PRO A 122 -7.61 -12.56 7.59
CA PRO A 122 -6.27 -12.20 7.17
C PRO A 122 -5.32 -13.41 7.23
N SER A 123 -4.66 -13.71 6.11
CA SER A 123 -3.87 -14.94 5.93
C SER A 123 -2.71 -15.11 6.92
N HIS A 124 -2.10 -14.02 7.37
CA HIS A 124 -1.00 -14.06 8.35
C HIS A 124 -1.45 -14.48 9.75
N MET A 125 -2.74 -14.31 10.08
CA MET A 125 -3.30 -14.64 11.41
C MET A 125 -3.86 -16.06 11.47
N ILE A 126 -4.14 -16.70 10.33
CA ILE A 126 -4.78 -18.03 10.28
C ILE A 126 -4.01 -19.04 11.11
N GLY A 127 -2.68 -19.12 10.93
CA GLY A 127 -1.87 -20.07 11.69
C GLY A 127 -1.76 -19.77 13.19
N GLN A 128 -1.91 -18.52 13.62
CA GLN A 128 -1.97 -18.18 15.05
C GLN A 128 -3.34 -18.54 15.63
N LEU A 129 -4.39 -18.27 14.86
CA LEU A 129 -5.76 -18.57 15.21
C LEU A 129 -5.98 -20.08 15.38
N ASP A 130 -5.42 -20.90 14.47
CA ASP A 130 -5.49 -22.36 14.56
C ASP A 130 -4.84 -22.89 15.85
N LYS A 131 -3.70 -22.30 16.25
CA LYS A 131 -3.03 -22.65 17.51
C LYS A 131 -3.89 -22.29 18.72
N CYS A 132 -4.42 -21.07 18.75
CA CYS A 132 -5.30 -20.62 19.83
C CYS A 132 -6.58 -21.46 19.92
N LEU A 133 -7.17 -21.84 18.78
CA LEU A 133 -8.35 -22.70 18.72
C LEU A 133 -8.02 -24.11 19.24
N HIS A 134 -6.84 -24.64 18.90
CA HIS A 134 -6.37 -25.93 19.40
C HIS A 134 -6.16 -25.90 20.92
N GLU A 135 -5.54 -24.85 21.44
CA GLU A 135 -5.37 -24.66 22.89
C GLU A 135 -6.72 -24.54 23.60
N ALA A 136 -7.66 -23.77 23.04
CA ALA A 136 -9.00 -23.61 23.59
C ALA A 136 -9.80 -24.94 23.62
N SER A 137 -9.60 -25.81 22.62
CA SER A 137 -10.24 -27.14 22.57
C SER A 137 -9.75 -28.11 23.65
N ARG A 138 -8.59 -27.85 24.24
CA ARG A 138 -7.98 -28.68 25.30
C ARG A 138 -8.35 -28.22 26.72
N LEU A 139 -9.09 -27.11 26.86
CA LEU A 139 -9.52 -26.61 28.16
C LEU A 139 -10.57 -27.55 28.78
N ASP A 140 -10.38 -27.88 30.05
CA ASP A 140 -11.33 -28.72 30.79
C ASP A 140 -12.73 -28.09 30.79
N GLY A 141 -13.71 -28.88 30.34
CA GLY A 141 -15.10 -28.45 30.22
C GLY A 141 -15.54 -28.06 28.80
N VAL A 142 -14.61 -27.90 27.84
CA VAL A 142 -14.95 -27.71 26.41
C VAL A 142 -15.08 -29.09 25.74
N LEU A 143 -16.29 -29.45 25.29
CA LEU A 143 -16.53 -30.67 24.51
C LEU A 143 -16.15 -30.48 23.03
N GLU A 144 -16.55 -29.36 22.46
CA GLU A 144 -16.44 -29.14 21.02
C GLU A 144 -16.47 -27.65 20.69
N LEU A 145 -15.66 -27.26 19.70
CA LEU A 145 -15.66 -25.94 19.06
C LEU A 145 -16.24 -26.08 17.66
N ARG A 146 -17.20 -25.23 17.28
CA ARG A 146 -17.86 -25.25 15.96
C ARG A 146 -18.05 -23.84 15.39
N ASN A 147 -18.24 -23.78 14.08
CA ASN A 147 -18.64 -22.57 13.34
C ASN A 147 -17.73 -21.37 13.64
N GLU A 148 -16.42 -21.60 13.67
CA GLU A 148 -15.44 -20.55 13.73
C GLU A 148 -15.55 -19.64 12.49
N HIS A 149 -15.78 -18.36 12.74
CA HIS A 149 -15.79 -17.36 11.69
C HIS A 149 -15.03 -16.15 12.18
N PHE A 150 -13.85 -15.90 11.60
CA PHE A 150 -13.00 -14.77 11.94
C PHE A 150 -12.77 -13.91 10.71
N TRP A 151 -12.90 -12.59 10.85
CA TRP A 151 -12.77 -11.64 9.75
C TRP A 151 -12.15 -10.32 10.20
N ALA A 152 -11.52 -9.62 9.26
CA ALA A 152 -11.08 -8.24 9.48
C ALA A 152 -12.29 -7.30 9.41
N LEU A 153 -12.63 -6.62 10.50
CA LEU A 153 -13.74 -5.65 10.54
C LEU A 153 -13.32 -4.27 10.00
N SER A 154 -12.08 -3.88 10.30
CA SER A 154 -11.49 -2.60 9.94
C SER A 154 -9.97 -2.75 9.92
N PHE A 155 -9.27 -1.69 9.56
CA PHE A 155 -7.81 -1.63 9.52
C PHE A 155 -7.22 -1.97 10.89
N GLY A 156 -6.63 -3.16 11.01
CA GLY A 156 -5.96 -3.63 12.22
C GLY A 156 -6.89 -4.24 13.28
N THR A 157 -8.19 -4.34 13.03
CA THR A 157 -9.15 -4.95 13.97
C THR A 157 -9.67 -6.29 13.44
N LEU A 158 -9.37 -7.37 14.14
CA LEU A 158 -9.91 -8.70 13.87
C LEU A 158 -11.09 -8.99 14.80
N VAL A 159 -12.19 -9.50 14.25
CA VAL A 159 -13.36 -9.94 15.01
C VAL A 159 -13.66 -11.38 14.62
N GLY A 160 -14.27 -12.15 15.51
CA GLY A 160 -14.80 -13.44 15.14
C GLY A 160 -15.88 -13.96 16.07
N SER A 161 -16.58 -14.96 15.60
CA SER A 161 -17.57 -15.73 16.36
C SER A 161 -17.18 -17.19 16.39
N LEU A 162 -17.46 -17.84 17.52
CA LEU A 162 -17.17 -19.25 17.76
C LEU A 162 -18.27 -19.84 18.63
N HIS A 163 -18.75 -21.03 18.31
CA HIS A 163 -19.69 -21.76 19.14
C HIS A 163 -18.93 -22.77 20.00
N VAL A 164 -19.06 -22.63 21.32
CA VAL A 164 -18.43 -23.51 22.31
C VAL A 164 -19.50 -24.39 22.94
N ARG A 165 -19.33 -25.71 22.86
CA ARG A 165 -20.16 -26.67 23.58
C ARG A 165 -19.45 -27.05 24.88
N CYS A 166 -20.05 -26.72 26.02
CA CYS A 166 -19.50 -27.07 27.33
C CYS A 166 -20.16 -28.33 27.93
N ARG A 167 -19.47 -28.95 28.89
CA ARG A 167 -19.98 -30.08 29.69
C ARG A 167 -20.96 -29.65 30.77
#